data_AF-A0A7S2AWX6-F1
#
_entry.id   AF-A0A7S2AWX6-F1
#
_cell.length_a   1.000
_cell.length_b   1.000
_cell.length_c   1.000
_cell.angle_alpha   90.00
_cell.angle_beta   90.00
_cell.angle_gamma   90.00
#
_symmetry.space_group_name_H-M   'P 1'
#
loop_
_entity.id
_entity.type
_entity.pdbx_description
1 polymer ?
#
loop_
_entity_poly.entity_id
_entity_poly.type
_entity_poly.pdbx_seq_one_letter_code
_entity_poly.pdbx_strand_id
1 'polypeptide(L)'
;PSAQVAYVAQHTRKHLEEHLTLSPMQYLKRRYGGSNAADPSGVDAEFLARPDIALTPDEEAERVSGKASINAIVGRRKRAGQVEYELKKNGREETVWEPLAYLRAHTNSYAMKLVLRFDEMQRAAESGMAVRPATTLEVLQHFKLFGISRRLANTELAGLSDGQKCRVVLAACFWPKPHVVILDEPTNFLDADSAWALATSLRTFKGACLCVSHDKLFLDRVCDEEWKVPGDGTVTVVPWEALK
;
A
#
# COMPACT_ATOMS: atom_id res chain seq x y z
N PRO A 1 -8.15 -3.42 12.34
CA PRO A 1 -7.88 -4.40 11.26
C PRO A 1 -8.14 -3.86 9.84
N SER A 2 -8.96 -2.81 9.71
CA SER A 2 -9.35 -2.14 8.45
C SER A 2 -8.53 -0.89 8.12
N ALA A 3 -7.54 -0.51 8.93
CA ALA A 3 -6.73 0.66 8.67
C ALA A 3 -5.78 0.39 7.48
N GLN A 4 -5.92 1.21 6.43
CA GLN A 4 -5.04 1.18 5.28
C GLN A 4 -3.77 1.98 5.57
N VAL A 5 -2.62 1.33 5.43
CA VAL A 5 -1.31 1.93 5.69
C VAL A 5 -0.61 2.12 4.35
N ALA A 6 -0.22 3.36 4.05
CA ALA A 6 0.70 3.65 2.96
C ALA A 6 2.11 3.80 3.51
N TYR A 7 3.09 3.17 2.85
CA TYR A 7 4.50 3.31 3.20
C TYR A 7 5.27 3.89 2.02
N VAL A 8 6.03 4.95 2.28
CA VAL A 8 6.99 5.55 1.35
C VAL A 8 8.37 5.33 1.96
N ALA A 9 9.14 4.41 1.39
CA ALA A 9 10.51 4.14 1.81
C ALA A 9 11.50 5.25 1.39
N GLN A 10 12.61 5.40 2.10
CA GLN A 10 13.68 6.31 1.67
C GLN A 10 14.22 5.95 0.27
N HIS A 11 14.20 4.65 -0.08
CA HIS A 11 14.61 4.12 -1.38
C HIS A 11 13.43 3.82 -2.32
N THR A 12 12.27 4.48 -2.17
CA THR A 12 11.07 4.18 -2.99
C THR A 12 11.32 4.23 -4.51
N ARG A 13 12.43 4.84 -4.94
CA ARG A 13 12.96 4.75 -6.31
C ARG A 13 13.07 3.33 -6.86
N LYS A 14 13.45 2.32 -6.08
CA LYS A 14 13.62 0.94 -6.59
C LYS A 14 12.36 0.40 -7.28
N HIS A 15 11.18 0.67 -6.73
CA HIS A 15 9.92 0.24 -7.34
C HIS A 15 9.58 1.03 -8.61
N LEU A 16 9.92 2.32 -8.65
CA LEU A 16 9.71 3.16 -9.83
C LEU A 16 10.76 2.87 -10.94
N GLU A 17 11.96 2.42 -10.56
CA GLU A 17 13.07 2.05 -11.45
C GLU A 17 12.74 0.84 -12.34
N GLU A 18 11.91 -0.08 -11.84
CA GLU A 18 11.38 -1.21 -12.63
C GLU A 18 10.35 -0.77 -13.69
N HIS A 19 9.96 0.51 -13.67
CA HIS A 19 8.88 1.07 -14.48
C HIS A 19 9.29 2.31 -15.28
N LEU A 20 10.59 2.57 -15.45
CA LEU A 20 11.10 3.80 -16.09
C LEU A 20 10.57 4.05 -17.52
N THR A 21 10.19 2.99 -18.25
CA THR A 21 9.61 3.07 -19.59
C THR A 21 8.13 3.43 -19.60
N LEU A 22 7.45 3.38 -18.45
CA LEU A 22 6.06 3.80 -18.30
C LEU A 22 6.01 5.30 -18.03
N SER A 23 4.91 5.95 -18.41
CA SER A 23 4.55 7.27 -17.87
C SER A 23 3.90 7.15 -16.49
N PRO A 24 3.87 8.21 -15.65
CA PRO A 24 3.15 8.21 -14.38
C PRO A 24 1.69 7.75 -14.51
N MET A 25 1.00 8.18 -15.57
CA MET A 25 -0.37 7.75 -15.88
C MET A 25 -0.46 6.23 -16.07
N GLN A 26 0.43 5.66 -16.88
CA GLN A 26 0.46 4.22 -17.12
C GLN A 26 0.86 3.44 -15.87
N TYR A 27 1.84 3.94 -15.11
CA TYR A 27 2.27 3.36 -13.85
C TYR A 27 1.11 3.28 -12.84
N LEU A 28 0.42 4.39 -12.58
CA LEU A 28 -0.69 4.41 -11.62
C LEU A 28 -1.86 3.52 -12.06
N LYS A 29 -2.20 3.53 -13.36
CA LYS A 29 -3.23 2.65 -13.92
C LYS A 29 -2.80 1.18 -13.91
N ARG A 30 -1.53 0.87 -14.08
CA ARG A 30 -1.04 -0.51 -13.95
C ARG A 30 -1.11 -0.98 -12.51
N ARG A 31 -0.79 -0.10 -11.57
CA ARG A 31 -0.78 -0.37 -10.14
C ARG A 31 -2.19 -0.56 -9.55
N TYR A 32 -3.12 0.33 -9.90
CA TYR A 32 -4.45 0.39 -9.29
C TYR A 32 -5.62 0.23 -10.27
N GLY A 33 -5.36 0.06 -11.56
CA GLY A 33 -6.40 0.13 -12.58
C GLY A 33 -7.23 -1.14 -12.75
N GLY A 34 -6.91 -2.25 -12.07
CA GLY A 34 -7.82 -3.38 -11.87
C GLY A 34 -8.58 -3.88 -13.11
N SER A 35 -8.02 -3.73 -14.31
CA SER A 35 -8.72 -4.06 -15.57
C SER A 35 -7.80 -4.72 -16.61
N ASN A 36 -6.86 -5.54 -16.16
CA ASN A 36 -6.41 -6.66 -16.98
C ASN A 36 -7.25 -7.87 -16.56
N ALA A 37 -7.74 -8.64 -17.53
CA ALA A 37 -8.64 -9.79 -17.34
C ALA A 37 -8.12 -10.90 -16.40
N ALA A 38 -6.90 -10.77 -15.86
CA ALA A 38 -6.24 -11.72 -14.98
C ALA A 38 -6.56 -11.53 -13.48
N ASP A 39 -6.89 -10.32 -13.02
CA ASP A 39 -7.25 -10.09 -11.61
C ASP A 39 -8.22 -8.88 -11.44
N PRO A 40 -9.53 -9.12 -11.28
CA PRO A 40 -10.54 -8.09 -11.10
C PRO A 40 -10.66 -7.58 -9.65
N SER A 41 -9.77 -7.98 -8.74
CA SER A 41 -9.88 -7.67 -7.31
C SER A 41 -9.69 -6.19 -6.94
N GLY A 42 -9.15 -5.36 -7.86
CA GLY A 42 -8.85 -3.95 -7.59
C GLY A 42 -7.76 -3.75 -6.53
N VAL A 43 -7.03 -4.81 -6.19
CA VAL A 43 -5.91 -4.79 -5.25
C VAL A 43 -4.68 -4.15 -5.91
N ASP A 44 -3.88 -3.46 -5.11
CA ASP A 44 -2.60 -2.88 -5.53
C ASP A 44 -1.68 -3.97 -6.13
N ALA A 45 -1.33 -3.82 -7.41
CA ALA A 45 -0.47 -4.77 -8.10
C ALA A 45 0.93 -4.88 -7.47
N GLU A 46 1.45 -3.80 -6.85
CA GLU A 46 2.72 -3.86 -6.12
C GLU A 46 2.59 -4.68 -4.84
N PHE A 47 1.45 -4.59 -4.15
CA PHE A 47 1.17 -5.43 -2.98
C PHE A 47 1.19 -6.91 -3.36
N LEU A 48 0.55 -7.28 -4.47
CA LEU A 48 0.51 -8.65 -4.99
C LEU A 48 1.89 -9.17 -5.43
N ALA A 49 2.78 -8.27 -5.84
CA ALA A 49 4.14 -8.60 -6.28
C ALA A 49 5.14 -8.77 -5.12
N ARG A 50 4.79 -8.40 -3.89
CA ARG A 50 5.69 -8.56 -2.74
C ARG A 50 6.06 -10.03 -2.52
N PRO A 51 7.32 -10.37 -2.16
CA PRO A 51 7.74 -11.76 -1.98
C PRO A 51 6.92 -12.57 -0.96
N ASP A 52 6.39 -11.92 0.07
CA ASP A 52 5.55 -12.53 1.09
C ASP A 52 4.09 -12.76 0.62
N ILE A 53 3.67 -12.18 -0.51
CA ILE A 53 2.30 -12.22 -1.06
C ILE A 53 2.24 -12.92 -2.44
N ALA A 54 3.28 -12.78 -3.26
CA ALA A 54 3.39 -13.40 -4.57
C ALA A 54 3.41 -14.92 -4.45
N LEU A 55 2.67 -15.61 -5.31
CA LEU A 55 2.70 -17.07 -5.37
C LEU A 55 4.01 -17.51 -6.01
N THR A 56 4.67 -18.50 -5.42
CA THR A 56 5.82 -19.14 -6.07
C THR A 56 5.37 -19.94 -7.29
N PRO A 57 6.27 -20.30 -8.23
CA PRO A 57 5.91 -21.14 -9.37
C PRO A 57 5.22 -22.45 -8.97
N ASP A 58 5.67 -23.07 -7.88
CA ASP A 58 5.09 -24.32 -7.36
C ASP A 58 3.69 -24.09 -6.78
N GLU A 59 3.50 -23.02 -6.00
CA GLU A 59 2.19 -22.65 -5.45
C GLU A 59 1.18 -22.28 -6.56
N GLU A 60 1.65 -21.62 -7.62
CA GLU A 60 0.84 -21.31 -8.79
C GLU A 60 0.49 -22.58 -9.58
N ALA A 61 1.42 -23.52 -9.73
CA ALA A 61 1.14 -24.82 -10.33
C ALA A 61 0.15 -25.65 -9.49
N GLU A 62 0.23 -25.61 -8.16
CA GLU A 62 -0.74 -26.22 -7.25
C GLU A 62 -2.14 -25.61 -7.41
N ARG A 63 -2.21 -24.28 -7.55
CA ARG A 63 -3.46 -23.54 -7.81
C ARG A 63 -4.08 -23.95 -9.14
N VAL A 64 -3.31 -23.95 -10.23
CA VAL A 64 -3.80 -24.23 -11.58
C VAL A 64 -4.15 -25.71 -11.76
N SER A 65 -3.38 -26.62 -11.17
CA SER A 65 -3.65 -28.07 -11.23
C SER A 65 -4.84 -28.51 -10.36
N GLY A 66 -5.36 -27.62 -9.50
CA GLY A 66 -6.36 -27.96 -8.50
C GLY A 66 -5.83 -28.87 -7.39
N LYS A 67 -4.52 -29.13 -7.31
CA LYS A 67 -3.96 -29.95 -6.22
C LYS A 67 -3.95 -29.22 -4.88
N ALA A 68 -4.11 -27.89 -4.89
CA ALA A 68 -4.24 -27.09 -3.69
C ALA A 68 -5.45 -27.54 -2.84
N SER A 69 -5.19 -27.79 -1.55
CA SER A 69 -6.24 -28.20 -0.60
C SER A 69 -7.30 -27.11 -0.37
N ILE A 70 -6.90 -25.86 -0.52
CA ILE A 70 -7.73 -24.66 -0.48
C ILE A 70 -7.62 -23.98 -1.84
N ASN A 71 -8.74 -23.63 -2.47
CA ASN A 71 -8.76 -22.94 -3.77
C ASN A 71 -8.92 -21.43 -3.59
N ALA A 72 -9.79 -21.01 -2.68
CA ALA A 72 -10.04 -19.59 -2.42
C ALA A 72 -10.46 -19.32 -0.97
N ILE A 73 -10.20 -18.08 -0.54
CA ILE A 73 -10.84 -17.46 0.62
C ILE A 73 -12.00 -16.64 0.08
N VAL A 74 -13.22 -16.89 0.55
CA VAL A 74 -14.43 -16.24 0.02
C VAL A 74 -15.15 -15.36 1.04
N GLY A 75 -14.79 -15.48 2.31
CA GLY A 75 -15.45 -14.79 3.40
C GLY A 75 -14.54 -14.62 4.60
N ARG A 76 -14.84 -13.60 5.42
CA ARG A 76 -14.19 -13.33 6.69
C ARG A 76 -15.22 -12.83 7.69
N ARG A 77 -15.13 -13.30 8.94
CA ARG A 77 -15.99 -12.84 10.04
C ARG A 77 -15.23 -12.81 11.35
N LYS A 78 -15.80 -12.12 12.34
CA LYS A 78 -15.33 -12.16 13.73
C LYS A 78 -16.36 -12.91 14.57
N ARG A 79 -15.96 -14.00 15.22
CA ARG A 79 -16.80 -14.83 16.09
C ARG A 79 -16.07 -15.08 17.41
N ALA A 80 -16.72 -14.79 18.54
CA ALA A 80 -16.14 -14.96 19.89
C ALA A 80 -14.73 -14.35 20.04
N GLY A 81 -14.50 -13.16 19.47
CA GLY A 81 -13.20 -12.48 19.52
C GLY A 81 -12.16 -12.97 18.51
N GLN A 82 -12.39 -14.11 17.85
CA GLN A 82 -11.49 -14.70 16.87
C GLN A 82 -11.89 -14.30 15.44
N VAL A 83 -10.90 -14.21 14.56
CA VAL A 83 -11.12 -14.02 13.12
C VAL A 83 -11.21 -15.39 12.47
N GLU A 84 -12.30 -15.63 11.75
CA GLU A 84 -12.55 -16.85 10.98
C GLU A 84 -12.62 -16.50 9.49
N TYR A 85 -12.13 -17.41 8.66
CA TYR A 85 -12.13 -17.31 7.20
C TYR A 85 -12.95 -18.44 6.59
N GLU A 86 -13.70 -18.11 5.56
CA GLU A 86 -14.48 -19.07 4.78
C GLU A 86 -13.64 -19.59 3.62
N LEU A 87 -13.40 -20.89 3.63
CA LEU A 87 -12.53 -21.59 2.70
C LEU A 87 -13.37 -22.31 1.66
N LYS A 88 -13.04 -22.11 0.38
CA LYS A 88 -13.46 -22.98 -0.71
C LYS A 88 -12.37 -24.01 -0.96
N LYS A 89 -12.60 -25.27 -0.58
CA LYS A 89 -11.64 -26.38 -0.79
C LYS A 89 -11.83 -27.01 -2.17
N ASN A 90 -10.78 -27.54 -2.78
CA ASN A 90 -10.93 -28.18 -4.08
C ASN A 90 -11.72 -29.50 -3.96
N GLY A 91 -12.54 -29.82 -4.96
CA GLY A 91 -13.38 -31.00 -5.00
C GLY A 91 -14.55 -31.01 -3.99
N ARG A 92 -14.85 -29.87 -3.35
CA ARG A 92 -16.00 -29.71 -2.45
C ARG A 92 -16.90 -28.57 -2.90
N GLU A 93 -18.21 -28.82 -2.92
CA GLU A 93 -19.21 -27.78 -3.22
C GLU A 93 -19.39 -26.83 -2.04
N GLU A 94 -19.37 -27.35 -0.82
CA GLU A 94 -19.56 -26.55 0.40
C GLU A 94 -18.28 -25.81 0.82
N THR A 95 -18.49 -24.64 1.43
CA THR A 95 -17.45 -23.85 2.08
C THR A 95 -17.34 -24.21 3.56
N VAL A 96 -16.16 -23.98 4.15
CA VAL A 96 -15.90 -24.27 5.58
C VAL A 96 -15.33 -23.04 6.25
N TRP A 97 -15.80 -22.73 7.45
CA TRP A 97 -15.27 -21.64 8.28
C TRP A 97 -14.18 -22.17 9.21
N GLU A 98 -12.98 -21.61 9.13
CA GLU A 98 -11.85 -21.99 9.99
C GLU A 98 -11.23 -20.75 10.67
N PRO A 99 -10.83 -20.83 11.95
CA PRO A 99 -10.12 -19.74 12.62
C PRO A 99 -8.74 -19.47 12.01
N LEU A 100 -8.26 -18.23 12.09
CA LEU A 100 -6.91 -17.86 11.66
C LEU A 100 -5.81 -18.71 12.34
N ALA A 101 -6.01 -19.06 13.62
CA ALA A 101 -5.08 -19.92 14.34
C ALA A 101 -4.99 -21.32 13.75
N TYR A 102 -6.12 -21.88 13.28
CA TYR A 102 -6.15 -23.16 12.60
C TYR A 102 -5.36 -23.10 11.29
N LEU A 103 -5.60 -22.06 10.47
CA LEU A 103 -4.88 -21.88 9.20
C LEU A 103 -3.37 -21.81 9.42
N ARG A 104 -2.91 -21.01 10.39
CA ARG A 104 -1.49 -20.89 10.71
C ARG A 104 -0.83 -22.21 11.12
N ALA A 105 -1.57 -23.09 11.79
CA ALA A 105 -1.04 -24.35 12.32
C ALA A 105 -1.18 -25.54 11.35
N HIS A 106 -2.17 -25.53 10.44
CA HIS A 106 -2.56 -26.71 9.66
C HIS A 106 -2.56 -26.49 8.15
N THR A 107 -2.07 -25.35 7.66
CA THR A 107 -2.01 -25.06 6.23
C THR A 107 -0.62 -24.59 5.80
N ASN A 108 -0.41 -24.51 4.49
CA ASN A 108 0.85 -24.11 3.88
C ASN A 108 0.92 -22.58 3.66
N SER A 109 2.09 -22.10 3.21
CA SER A 109 2.32 -20.70 2.86
C SER A 109 1.30 -20.17 1.85
N TYR A 110 0.90 -21.01 0.88
CA TYR A 110 -0.09 -20.68 -0.13
C TYR A 110 -1.42 -20.24 0.47
N ALA A 111 -2.00 -21.01 1.40
CA ALA A 111 -3.25 -20.66 2.06
C ALA A 111 -3.14 -19.34 2.84
N MET A 112 -2.00 -19.09 3.48
CA MET A 112 -1.74 -17.83 4.17
C MET A 112 -1.64 -16.64 3.19
N LYS A 113 -1.06 -16.82 2.00
CA LYS A 113 -1.04 -15.79 0.96
C LYS A 113 -2.45 -15.47 0.46
N LEU A 114 -3.32 -16.46 0.32
CA LEU A 114 -4.73 -16.22 -0.03
C LEU A 114 -5.46 -15.41 1.04
N VAL A 115 -5.20 -15.68 2.32
CA VAL A 115 -5.74 -14.89 3.43
C VAL A 115 -5.29 -13.43 3.34
N LEU A 116 -3.99 -13.19 3.12
CA LEU A 116 -3.46 -11.82 3.02
C LEU A 116 -4.04 -11.06 1.82
N ARG A 117 -4.19 -11.72 0.68
CA ARG A 117 -4.83 -11.14 -0.52
C ARG A 117 -6.30 -10.80 -0.27
N PHE A 118 -7.03 -11.70 0.40
CA PHE A 118 -8.43 -11.47 0.72
C PHE A 118 -8.62 -10.30 1.70
N ASP A 119 -7.79 -10.23 2.74
CA ASP A 119 -7.80 -9.11 3.68
C ASP A 119 -7.53 -7.78 2.95
N GLU A 120 -6.59 -7.74 2.01
CA GLU A 120 -6.30 -6.53 1.23
C GLU A 120 -7.46 -6.14 0.31
N MET A 121 -8.09 -7.11 -0.35
CA MET A 121 -9.29 -6.89 -1.15
C MET A 121 -10.44 -6.32 -0.31
N GLN A 122 -10.66 -6.84 0.91
CA GLN A 122 -11.66 -6.29 1.82
C GLN A 122 -11.32 -4.84 2.23
N ARG A 123 -10.06 -4.54 2.55
CA ARG A 123 -9.64 -3.17 2.88
C ARG A 123 -9.87 -2.21 1.70
N ALA A 124 -9.53 -2.64 0.49
CA ALA A 124 -9.77 -1.85 -0.71
C ALA A 124 -11.28 -1.62 -0.96
N ALA A 125 -12.12 -2.62 -0.67
CA ALA A 125 -13.58 -2.46 -0.74
C ALA A 125 -14.11 -1.48 0.32
N GLU A 126 -13.67 -1.61 1.57
CA GLU A 126 -14.08 -0.75 2.69
C GLU A 126 -13.64 0.71 2.53
N SER A 127 -12.47 0.97 1.95
CA SER A 127 -11.97 2.34 1.70
C SER A 127 -12.63 3.02 0.49
N GLY A 128 -13.52 2.32 -0.22
CA GLY A 128 -14.09 2.77 -1.48
C GLY A 128 -13.09 2.74 -2.65
N MET A 129 -11.90 2.14 -2.47
CA MET A 129 -10.93 1.93 -3.53
C MET A 129 -11.36 0.91 -4.57
N ALA A 130 -12.07 -0.14 -4.17
CA ALA A 130 -12.69 -1.07 -5.12
C ALA A 130 -13.65 -0.36 -6.09
N VAL A 131 -14.08 0.87 -5.76
CA VAL A 131 -14.99 1.69 -6.56
C VAL A 131 -14.28 2.90 -7.18
N ARG A 132 -13.00 3.19 -6.89
CA ARG A 132 -12.30 4.33 -7.48
C ARG A 132 -11.76 3.95 -8.87
N PRO A 133 -12.38 4.41 -9.96
CA PRO A 133 -11.94 4.00 -11.27
C PRO A 133 -10.65 4.73 -11.63
N ALA A 134 -9.62 4.00 -12.06
CA ALA A 134 -8.39 4.59 -12.59
C ALA A 134 -8.59 5.14 -14.03
N THR A 135 -9.67 5.90 -14.26
CA THR A 135 -9.89 6.59 -15.54
C THR A 135 -8.85 7.69 -15.74
N THR A 136 -8.58 8.07 -16.98
CA THR A 136 -7.63 9.16 -17.27
C THR A 136 -7.99 10.46 -16.54
N LEU A 137 -9.29 10.80 -16.47
CA LEU A 137 -9.75 12.02 -15.83
C LEU A 137 -9.47 12.01 -14.32
N GLU A 138 -9.86 10.92 -13.64
CA GLU A 138 -9.66 10.76 -12.20
C GLU A 138 -8.16 10.78 -11.83
N VAL A 139 -7.34 10.09 -12.62
CA VAL A 139 -5.88 10.07 -12.42
C VAL A 139 -5.28 11.47 -12.58
N LEU A 140 -5.70 12.24 -13.60
CA LEU A 140 -5.22 13.62 -13.78
C LEU A 140 -5.67 14.56 -12.66
N GLN A 141 -6.91 14.42 -12.17
CA GLN A 141 -7.40 15.21 -11.04
C GLN A 141 -6.60 14.92 -9.77
N HIS A 142 -6.30 13.64 -9.51
CA HIS A 142 -5.44 13.24 -8.39
C HIS A 142 -4.02 13.79 -8.52
N PHE A 143 -3.40 13.62 -9.69
CA PHE A 143 -2.05 14.11 -9.97
C PHE A 143 -1.90 15.62 -9.80
N LYS A 144 -2.96 16.39 -10.08
CA LYS A 144 -2.97 17.84 -9.86
C LYS A 144 -2.74 18.19 -8.39
N LEU A 145 -3.22 17.39 -7.43
CA LEU A 145 -3.00 17.59 -5.99
C LEU A 145 -1.52 17.50 -5.59
N PHE A 146 -0.73 16.76 -6.37
CA PHE A 146 0.72 16.58 -6.17
C PHE A 146 1.54 17.46 -7.11
N GLY A 147 0.92 18.44 -7.79
CA GLY A 147 1.61 19.34 -8.72
C GLY A 147 2.13 18.65 -9.99
N ILE A 148 1.57 17.49 -10.35
CA ILE A 148 1.92 16.76 -11.58
C ILE A 148 1.00 17.24 -12.69
N SER A 149 1.55 17.97 -13.66
CA SER A 149 0.79 18.46 -14.81
C SER A 149 0.42 17.32 -15.77
N ARG A 150 -0.58 17.56 -16.65
CA ARG A 150 -0.93 16.60 -17.71
C ARG A 150 0.27 16.22 -18.59
N ARG A 151 1.18 17.17 -18.84
CA ARG A 151 2.40 16.90 -19.62
C ARG A 151 3.29 15.89 -18.89
N LEU A 152 3.60 16.16 -17.62
CA LEU A 152 4.43 15.27 -16.79
C LEU A 152 3.78 13.89 -16.63
N ALA A 153 2.46 13.84 -16.45
CA ALA A 153 1.71 12.59 -16.31
C ALA A 153 1.83 11.65 -17.53
N ASN A 154 2.14 12.19 -18.71
CA ASN A 154 2.31 11.44 -19.96
C ASN A 154 3.78 11.37 -20.44
N THR A 155 4.73 11.93 -19.68
CA THR A 155 6.16 11.78 -19.96
C THR A 155 6.65 10.47 -19.35
N GLU A 156 7.61 9.80 -19.99
CA GLU A 156 8.24 8.61 -19.42
C GLU A 156 8.90 8.91 -18.07
N LEU A 157 8.78 7.97 -17.13
CA LEU A 157 9.36 8.09 -15.80
C LEU A 157 10.89 8.26 -15.86
N ALA A 158 11.56 7.68 -16.85
CA ALA A 158 12.99 7.89 -17.12
C ALA A 158 13.36 9.38 -17.31
N GLY A 159 12.49 10.15 -17.95
CA GLY A 159 12.72 11.55 -18.28
C GLY A 159 12.33 12.55 -17.18
N LEU A 160 11.80 12.07 -16.05
CA LEU A 160 11.43 12.93 -14.92
C LEU A 160 12.64 13.21 -14.03
N SER A 161 12.68 14.42 -13.45
CA SER A 161 13.63 14.73 -12.37
C SER A 161 13.31 13.92 -11.12
N ASP A 162 14.27 13.80 -10.21
CA ASP A 162 14.09 13.01 -8.99
C ASP A 162 12.98 13.58 -8.08
N GLY A 163 12.83 14.90 -8.01
CA GLY A 163 11.71 15.54 -7.31
C GLY A 163 10.35 15.26 -7.97
N GLN A 164 10.30 15.19 -9.31
CA GLN A 164 9.08 14.82 -10.02
C GLN A 164 8.71 13.35 -9.78
N LYS A 165 9.70 12.44 -9.79
CA LYS A 165 9.52 11.03 -9.43
C LYS A 165 9.00 10.88 -8.00
N CYS A 166 9.55 11.64 -7.04
CA CYS A 166 9.08 11.65 -5.66
C CYS A 166 7.59 12.05 -5.57
N ARG A 167 7.17 13.10 -6.30
CA ARG A 167 5.75 13.49 -6.38
C ARG A 167 4.86 12.37 -6.96
N VAL A 168 5.35 11.62 -7.95
CA VAL A 168 4.61 10.48 -8.53
C VAL A 168 4.44 9.35 -7.51
N VAL A 169 5.50 9.04 -6.76
CA VAL A 169 5.46 8.06 -5.67
C VAL A 169 4.45 8.48 -4.60
N LEU A 170 4.54 9.72 -4.11
CA LEU A 170 3.57 10.26 -3.15
C LEU A 170 2.15 10.17 -3.70
N ALA A 171 1.93 10.58 -4.96
CA ALA A 171 0.62 10.46 -5.58
C ALA A 171 0.13 9.00 -5.62
N ALA A 172 0.99 8.03 -5.94
CA ALA A 172 0.63 6.63 -5.93
C ALA A 172 0.30 6.12 -4.53
N CYS A 173 1.07 6.48 -3.50
CA CYS A 173 0.83 6.07 -2.12
C CYS A 173 -0.47 6.65 -1.54
N PHE A 174 -0.87 7.86 -1.94
CA PHE A 174 -2.11 8.49 -1.50
C PHE A 174 -3.32 8.16 -2.39
N TRP A 175 -3.12 7.49 -3.53
CA TRP A 175 -4.22 6.99 -4.36
C TRP A 175 -5.24 6.15 -3.57
N PRO A 176 -4.81 5.19 -2.72
CA PRO A 176 -5.72 4.41 -1.90
C PRO A 176 -6.52 5.17 -0.85
N LYS A 177 -6.23 6.45 -0.60
CA LYS A 177 -6.73 7.22 0.55
C LYS A 177 -6.40 6.52 1.89
N PRO A 178 -5.10 6.35 2.20
CA PRO A 178 -4.68 5.65 3.41
C PRO A 178 -5.19 6.32 4.69
N HIS A 179 -5.34 5.54 5.75
CA HIS A 179 -5.66 6.00 7.11
C HIS A 179 -4.40 6.33 7.91
N VAL A 180 -3.30 5.63 7.60
CA VAL A 180 -1.98 5.83 8.19
C VAL A 180 -0.97 5.98 7.06
N VAL A 181 -0.11 6.97 7.15
CA VAL A 181 1.00 7.15 6.22
C VAL A 181 2.31 7.05 6.98
N ILE A 182 3.22 6.22 6.50
CA ILE A 182 4.56 6.08 7.01
C ILE A 182 5.50 6.63 5.94
N LEU A 183 6.24 7.66 6.30
CA LEU A 183 7.13 8.42 5.43
C LEU A 183 8.57 8.30 5.93
N ASP A 184 9.40 7.61 5.19
CA ASP A 184 10.82 7.44 5.48
C ASP A 184 11.65 8.38 4.59
N GLU A 185 12.21 9.41 5.23
CA GLU A 185 12.91 10.55 4.63
C GLU A 185 12.17 11.21 3.45
N PRO A 186 10.95 11.72 3.67
CA PRO A 186 10.09 12.23 2.59
C PRO A 186 10.57 13.53 1.96
N THR A 187 11.43 14.29 2.64
CA THR A 187 11.98 15.56 2.15
C THR A 187 13.14 15.37 1.19
N ASN A 188 13.72 14.17 1.15
CA ASN A 188 14.80 13.87 0.22
C ASN A 188 14.31 14.08 -1.23
N PHE A 189 15.09 14.84 -2.01
CA PHE A 189 14.82 15.17 -3.42
C PHE A 189 13.59 16.06 -3.68
N LEU A 190 12.87 16.49 -2.64
CA LEU A 190 11.88 17.56 -2.76
C LEU A 190 12.58 18.92 -2.75
N ASP A 191 12.14 19.81 -3.63
CA ASP A 191 12.46 21.23 -3.49
C ASP A 191 11.78 21.80 -2.23
N ALA A 192 12.26 22.95 -1.75
CA ALA A 192 11.77 23.56 -0.52
C ALA A 192 10.25 23.79 -0.56
N ASP A 193 9.71 24.25 -1.69
CA ASP A 193 8.28 24.53 -1.86
C ASP A 193 7.45 23.23 -1.78
N SER A 194 7.94 22.14 -2.35
CA SER A 194 7.29 20.82 -2.30
C SER A 194 7.31 20.21 -0.91
N ALA A 195 8.43 20.34 -0.20
CA ALA A 195 8.54 19.89 1.18
C ALA A 195 7.58 20.67 2.09
N TRP A 196 7.45 21.98 1.87
CA TRP A 196 6.47 22.83 2.55
C TRP A 196 5.02 22.45 2.24
N ALA A 197 4.70 22.18 0.97
CA ALA A 197 3.38 21.75 0.55
C ALA A 197 3.02 20.39 1.17
N LEU A 198 3.98 19.46 1.23
CA LEU A 198 3.81 18.17 1.89
C LEU A 198 3.55 18.35 3.39
N ALA A 199 4.38 19.13 4.09
CA ALA A 199 4.20 19.39 5.52
C ALA A 199 2.82 19.99 5.83
N THR A 200 2.41 20.99 5.04
CA THR A 200 1.09 21.63 5.18
C THR A 200 -0.05 20.64 4.95
N SER A 201 0.08 19.77 3.95
CA SER A 201 -0.91 18.75 3.63
C SER A 201 -1.03 17.73 4.76
N LEU A 202 0.10 17.26 5.30
CA LEU A 202 0.15 16.31 6.41
C LEU A 202 -0.47 16.87 7.69
N ARG A 203 -0.32 18.16 7.99
CA ARG A 203 -1.00 18.79 9.14
C ARG A 203 -2.53 18.77 9.03
N THR A 204 -3.06 18.81 7.82
CA THR A 204 -4.51 18.77 7.57
C THR A 204 -5.02 17.36 7.29
N PHE A 205 -4.12 16.38 7.24
CA PHE A 205 -4.46 14.99 7.04
C PHE A 205 -5.17 14.46 8.29
N LYS A 206 -6.35 13.88 8.08
CA LYS A 206 -7.19 13.37 9.19
C LYS A 206 -6.77 11.97 9.67
N GLY A 207 -5.77 11.37 9.02
CA GLY A 207 -5.20 10.09 9.42
C GLY A 207 -3.96 10.26 10.29
N ALA A 208 -3.33 9.15 10.66
CA ALA A 208 -2.07 9.17 11.39
C ALA A 208 -0.88 9.28 10.43
N CYS A 209 0.15 10.03 10.81
CA CYS A 209 1.39 10.14 10.05
C CYS A 209 2.56 9.73 10.94
N LEU A 210 3.39 8.80 10.46
CA LEU A 210 4.67 8.45 11.06
C LEU A 210 5.76 8.90 10.11
N CYS A 211 6.59 9.86 10.52
CA CYS A 211 7.70 10.37 9.74
C CYS A 211 9.02 9.93 10.36
N VAL A 212 9.94 9.44 9.54
CA VAL A 212 11.36 9.25 9.88
C VAL A 212 12.12 10.28 9.07
N SER A 213 12.77 11.24 9.72
CA SER A 213 13.61 12.20 9.01
C SER A 213 14.67 12.83 9.92
N HIS A 214 15.77 13.25 9.33
CA HIS A 214 16.74 14.13 9.98
C HIS A 214 16.43 15.64 9.84
N ASP A 215 15.42 16.02 9.02
CA ASP A 215 15.02 17.42 8.82
C ASP A 215 14.11 17.93 9.95
N LYS A 216 14.71 18.61 10.93
CA LYS A 216 13.98 19.19 12.07
C LYS A 216 12.96 20.24 11.66
N LEU A 217 13.22 21.05 10.62
CA LEU A 217 12.29 22.10 10.18
C LEU A 217 11.01 21.51 9.58
N PHE A 218 11.13 20.36 8.93
CA PHE A 218 9.99 19.59 8.45
C PHE A 218 9.23 18.95 9.61
N LEU A 219 9.93 18.24 10.51
CA LEU A 219 9.31 17.54 11.64
C LEU A 219 8.61 18.51 12.60
N ASP A 220 9.20 19.68 12.87
CA ASP A 220 8.61 20.75 13.70
C ASP A 220 7.22 21.21 13.25
N ARG A 221 6.90 21.00 11.97
CA ARG A 221 5.62 21.40 11.40
C ARG A 221 4.61 20.25 11.39
N VAL A 222 5.08 19.00 11.37
CA VAL A 222 4.24 17.85 11.06
C VAL A 222 3.96 17.00 12.29
N CYS A 223 4.91 16.88 13.21
CA CYS A 223 4.87 15.90 14.29
C CYS A 223 4.46 16.53 15.63
N ASP A 224 3.57 15.83 16.34
CA ASP A 224 3.15 16.18 17.70
C ASP A 224 3.93 15.41 18.78
N GLU A 225 4.59 14.31 18.40
CA GLU A 225 5.36 13.41 19.26
C GLU A 225 6.67 12.99 18.60
N GLU A 226 7.72 12.77 19.40
CA GLU A 226 8.99 12.15 18.99
C GLU A 226 9.10 10.74 19.56
N TRP A 227 9.50 9.79 18.72
CA TRP A 227 9.76 8.41 19.12
C TRP A 227 11.26 8.15 19.08
N LYS A 228 11.86 7.93 20.24
CA LYS A 228 13.30 7.66 20.38
C LYS A 228 13.56 6.16 20.44
N VAL A 229 14.45 5.70 19.56
CA VAL A 229 14.84 4.29 19.42
C VAL A 229 16.36 4.19 19.61
N PRO A 230 16.87 4.00 20.85
CA PRO A 230 18.29 4.05 21.14
C PRO A 230 19.06 2.78 20.71
N GLY A 231 18.37 1.76 20.19
CA GLY A 231 18.99 0.52 19.69
C GLY A 231 19.09 -0.62 20.72
N ASP A 232 18.52 -0.44 21.91
CA ASP A 232 18.42 -1.47 22.97
C ASP A 232 17.10 -2.28 22.91
N GLY A 233 16.33 -2.12 21.84
CA GLY A 233 15.02 -2.74 21.65
C GLY A 233 13.88 -2.02 22.37
N THR A 234 14.13 -0.87 23.00
CA THR A 234 13.10 -0.02 23.60
C THR A 234 12.70 1.12 22.66
N VAL A 235 11.48 1.62 22.86
CA VAL A 235 10.97 2.83 22.23
C VAL A 235 10.43 3.72 23.33
N THR A 236 10.91 4.97 23.37
CA THR A 236 10.38 5.98 24.29
C THR A 236 9.68 7.07 23.49
N VAL A 237 8.46 7.41 23.90
CA VAL A 237 7.64 8.44 23.24
C VAL A 237 7.66 9.67 24.12
N VAL A 238 7.98 10.82 23.52
CA VAL A 238 7.97 12.12 24.20
C VAL A 238 7.14 13.11 23.38
N PRO A 239 6.37 14.02 24.02
CA PRO A 239 5.72 15.11 23.31
C PRO A 239 6.76 15.95 22.56
N TRP A 240 6.48 16.33 21.31
CA TRP A 240 7.40 17.12 20.50
C TRP A 240 7.69 18.49 21.13
N GLU A 241 6.69 19.08 21.80
CA GLU A 241 6.80 20.37 22.49
C GLU A 241 7.79 20.36 23.68
N ALA A 242 8.09 19.19 24.26
CA ALA A 242 9.01 19.06 25.39
C ALA A 242 10.50 19.20 25.00
N LEU A 243 10.79 19.41 23.72
CA LEU A 243 12.15 19.52 23.15
C LEU A 243 12.50 20.93 22.66
N LYS A 244 11.59 21.90 22.85
CA LYS A 244 11.83 23.33 22.59
C LYS A 244 12.55 24.01 23.75
#